data_AF-A0A094YP40-F1
#
_entry.id   AF-A0A094YP40-F1
#
_cell.length_a   1.000
_cell.length_b   1.000
_cell.length_c   1.000
_cell.angle_alpha   90.00
_cell.angle_beta   90.00
_cell.angle_gamma   90.00
#
_symmetry.space_group_name_H-M   'P 1'
#
loop_
_entity.id
_entity.type
_entity.pdbx_description
1 polymer ?
#
loop_
_entity_poly.entity_id
_entity_poly.type
_entity_poly.pdbx_seq_one_letter_code
_entity_poly.pdbx_strand_id
1 'polypeptide(L)'
;MKKIFSRCRKFFLFSIIFFGSLSLILSHAARSETVEQSIWCSINDPASERIFVSSPVRRPLTSRMAVMDYGSRFARTVNSRFGLHVVLVGNHCHAFPSSYHATTAYTALISRMADQNFKIVSVSIF
;
A
#
# COMPACT_ATOMS: atom_id res chain seq x y z
N MET A 1 23.28 -51.01 -66.15
CA MET A 1 24.65 -51.04 -65.61
C MET A 1 24.59 -50.80 -64.10
N LYS A 2 25.17 -51.71 -63.27
CA LYS A 2 25.86 -51.54 -61.95
C LYS A 2 25.18 -50.65 -60.87
N LYS A 3 24.98 -50.96 -59.57
CA LYS A 3 25.34 -51.98 -58.54
C LYS A 3 24.34 -51.76 -57.36
N ILE A 4 23.74 -52.75 -56.68
CA ILE A 4 24.15 -53.56 -55.49
C ILE A 4 24.52 -52.77 -54.21
N PHE A 5 23.98 -53.26 -53.07
CA PHE A 5 24.29 -53.09 -51.61
C PHE A 5 23.41 -52.09 -50.84
N SER A 6 22.52 -52.45 -49.90
CA SER A 6 22.62 -53.24 -48.65
C SER A 6 23.63 -52.70 -47.64
N ARG A 7 23.17 -52.14 -46.50
CA ARG A 7 23.61 -52.51 -45.14
C ARG A 7 23.07 -51.64 -43.99
N CYS A 8 22.80 -52.35 -42.88
CA CYS A 8 22.99 -51.99 -41.46
C CYS A 8 22.30 -50.71 -40.94
N ARG A 9 21.21 -50.81 -40.19
CA ARG A 9 21.15 -51.25 -38.77
C ARG A 9 22.15 -50.52 -37.86
N LYS A 10 21.59 -49.67 -37.01
CA LYS A 10 22.10 -49.22 -35.69
C LYS A 10 23.51 -48.63 -35.67
N PHE A 11 23.58 -47.31 -35.63
CA PHE A 11 24.53 -46.62 -34.75
C PHE A 11 23.88 -45.34 -34.21
N PHE A 12 23.76 -45.29 -32.89
CA PHE A 12 23.96 -44.10 -32.05
C PHE A 12 23.08 -42.87 -32.36
N LEU A 13 22.04 -42.59 -31.57
CA LEU A 13 22.19 -41.79 -30.34
C LEU A 13 23.32 -40.78 -30.51
N PHE A 14 23.00 -39.57 -30.98
CA PHE A 14 23.35 -38.31 -30.32
C PHE A 14 22.94 -37.14 -31.21
N SER A 15 22.39 -36.13 -30.54
CA SER A 15 22.44 -34.72 -30.92
C SER A 15 21.42 -34.19 -31.94
N ILE A 16 20.78 -33.10 -31.50
CA ILE A 16 20.30 -31.95 -32.29
C ILE A 16 18.90 -32.14 -32.90
N ILE A 17 17.87 -31.30 -32.69
CA ILE A 17 17.60 -30.10 -31.89
C ILE A 17 16.15 -29.72 -32.28
N PHE A 18 15.45 -28.98 -31.42
CA PHE A 18 14.27 -28.16 -31.75
C PHE A 18 13.03 -28.87 -32.29
N PHE A 19 11.95 -28.85 -31.51
CA PHE A 19 10.59 -28.44 -31.88
C PHE A 19 9.63 -29.14 -30.92
N GLY A 20 9.11 -28.41 -29.94
CA GLY A 20 8.07 -28.95 -29.08
C GLY A 20 7.80 -28.12 -27.85
N SER A 21 6.83 -27.21 -27.97
CA SER A 21 6.02 -26.67 -26.87
C SER A 21 6.76 -25.86 -25.79
N LEU A 22 7.11 -24.62 -26.16
CA LEU A 22 7.17 -23.50 -25.23
C LEU A 22 5.75 -23.20 -24.73
N SER A 23 5.29 -23.93 -23.71
CA SER A 23 4.05 -23.62 -23.02
C SER A 23 4.26 -22.39 -22.14
N LEU A 24 4.13 -21.20 -22.76
CA LEU A 24 3.94 -19.94 -22.07
C LEU A 24 2.64 -20.03 -21.26
N ILE A 25 2.75 -20.44 -19.99
CA ILE A 25 1.68 -20.25 -19.01
C ILE A 25 1.62 -18.75 -18.77
N LEU A 26 0.73 -18.08 -19.52
CA LEU A 26 0.24 -16.75 -19.22
C LEU A 26 -0.29 -16.77 -17.78
N SER A 27 0.54 -16.28 -16.85
CA SER A 27 0.07 -15.89 -15.53
C SER A 27 -0.78 -14.64 -15.73
N HIS A 28 -2.05 -14.82 -16.08
CA HIS A 28 -3.07 -13.79 -15.89
C HIS A 28 -3.12 -13.53 -14.38
N ALA A 29 -2.35 -12.55 -13.93
CA ALA A 29 -2.54 -11.94 -12.63
C ALA A 29 -3.98 -11.39 -12.64
N ALA A 30 -4.90 -12.16 -12.07
CA ALA A 30 -6.21 -11.66 -11.73
C ALA A 30 -5.98 -10.50 -10.76
N ARG A 31 -5.98 -9.29 -11.28
CA ARG A 31 -6.01 -8.07 -10.49
C ARG A 31 -7.34 -8.11 -9.77
N SER A 32 -7.34 -8.66 -8.56
CA SER A 32 -8.43 -8.43 -7.62
C SER A 32 -8.54 -6.91 -7.51
N GLU A 33 -9.61 -6.34 -8.05
CA GLU A 33 -9.99 -4.95 -7.74
C GLU A 33 -10.34 -4.95 -6.26
N THR A 34 -9.31 -4.81 -5.42
CA THR A 34 -9.51 -4.57 -4.00
C THR A 34 -10.26 -3.26 -3.90
N VAL A 35 -11.42 -3.29 -3.26
CA VAL A 35 -12.13 -2.05 -2.93
C VAL A 35 -11.18 -1.25 -2.06
N GLU A 36 -10.75 -0.10 -2.57
CA GLU A 36 -9.82 0.78 -1.86
C GLU A 36 -10.58 1.85 -1.07
N GLN A 37 -9.95 2.32 -0.01
CA GLN A 37 -10.33 3.49 0.75
C GLN A 37 -9.11 4.39 0.94
N SER A 38 -9.33 5.62 1.39
CA SER A 38 -8.25 6.55 1.73
C SER A 38 -8.30 6.87 3.21
N ILE A 39 -7.15 6.83 3.88
CA ILE A 39 -7.04 7.00 5.33
C ILE A 39 -6.03 8.11 5.63
N TRP A 40 -6.32 8.95 6.61
CA TRP A 40 -5.32 9.83 7.25
C TRP A 40 -5.63 9.97 8.74
N CYS A 41 -4.63 10.40 9.52
CA CYS A 41 -4.71 10.53 10.96
C CYS A 41 -4.39 11.94 11.40
N SER A 42 -4.98 12.36 12.51
CA SER A 42 -4.67 13.63 13.15
C SER A 42 -4.76 13.55 14.67
N ILE A 43 -3.94 14.37 15.33
CA ILE A 43 -3.99 14.63 16.76
C ILE A 43 -3.87 16.13 16.95
N ASN A 44 -4.85 16.72 17.65
CA ASN A 44 -4.81 18.12 18.03
C ASN A 44 -4.17 18.28 19.42
N ASP A 45 -3.15 19.14 19.52
CA ASP A 45 -2.49 19.53 20.76
C ASP A 45 -2.70 21.04 20.98
N PRO A 46 -3.85 21.43 21.59
CA PRO A 46 -4.18 22.83 21.80
C PRO A 46 -3.25 23.52 22.80
N ALA A 47 -2.62 22.78 23.72
CA ALA A 47 -1.71 23.36 24.71
C ALA A 47 -0.44 23.93 24.06
N SER A 48 -0.02 23.35 22.93
CA SER A 48 1.15 23.80 22.17
C SER A 48 0.79 24.41 20.82
N GLU A 49 -0.49 24.68 20.56
CA GLU A 49 -1.00 25.21 19.28
C GLU A 49 -0.49 24.41 18.06
N ARG A 50 -0.46 23.07 18.18
CA ARG A 50 0.00 22.16 17.13
C ARG A 50 -1.09 21.20 16.72
N ILE A 51 -1.15 20.91 15.43
CA ILE A 51 -1.86 19.75 14.93
C ILE A 51 -0.89 18.81 14.22
N PHE A 52 -0.87 17.56 14.65
CA PHE A 52 -0.13 16.50 13.99
C PHE A 52 -1.05 15.84 12.98
N VAL A 53 -0.60 15.70 11.74
CA VAL A 53 -1.40 15.14 10.64
C VAL A 53 -0.56 14.21 9.79
N SER A 54 -1.16 13.16 9.26
CA SER A 54 -0.55 12.37 8.19
C SER A 54 -1.14 12.73 6.84
N SER A 55 -0.36 12.57 5.77
CA SER A 55 -0.92 12.65 4.41
C SER A 55 -1.96 11.54 4.16
N PRO A 56 -3.01 11.82 3.36
CA PRO A 56 -3.94 10.79 2.90
C PRO A 56 -3.22 9.65 2.16
N VAL A 57 -3.48 8.41 2.57
CA VAL A 57 -2.91 7.20 1.97
C VAL A 57 -4.01 6.24 1.52
N ARG A 58 -3.89 5.71 0.30
CA ARG A 58 -4.78 4.66 -0.21
C ARG A 58 -4.45 3.32 0.42
N ARG A 59 -5.48 2.59 0.83
CA ARG A 59 -5.39 1.27 1.45
C ARG A 59 -6.57 0.41 1.00
N PRO A 60 -6.40 -0.92 0.96
CA PRO A 60 -7.55 -1.81 0.87
C PRO A 60 -8.58 -1.48 1.95
N LEU A 61 -9.86 -1.63 1.61
CA LEU A 61 -10.95 -1.51 2.55
C LEU A 61 -10.67 -2.43 3.74
N THR A 62 -10.66 -1.83 4.92
CA THR A 62 -10.23 -2.47 6.15
C THR A 62 -11.26 -2.25 7.25
N SER A 63 -11.25 -3.14 8.23
CA SER A 63 -12.19 -3.06 9.35
C SER A 63 -11.91 -1.81 10.20
N ARG A 64 -12.93 -1.38 10.95
CA ARG A 64 -12.78 -0.31 11.94
C ARG A 64 -11.64 -0.59 12.92
N MET A 65 -11.44 -1.85 13.33
CA MET A 65 -10.36 -2.25 14.24
C MET A 65 -8.97 -1.97 13.64
N ALA A 66 -8.78 -2.23 12.34
CA ALA A 66 -7.52 -1.91 11.67
C ALA A 66 -7.28 -0.40 11.57
N VAL A 67 -8.32 0.41 11.34
CA VAL A 67 -8.21 1.88 11.39
C VAL A 67 -7.80 2.36 12.79
N MET A 68 -8.34 1.76 13.85
CA MET A 68 -7.94 2.05 15.23
C MET A 68 -6.48 1.66 15.53
N ASP A 69 -6.00 0.54 14.96
CA ASP A 69 -4.59 0.15 15.08
C ASP A 69 -3.67 1.18 14.41
N TYR A 70 -4.01 1.67 13.20
CA TYR A 70 -3.29 2.78 12.58
C TYR A 70 -3.26 4.02 13.48
N GLY A 71 -4.39 4.34 14.14
CA GLY A 71 -4.47 5.45 15.10
C GLY A 71 -3.55 5.26 16.31
N SER A 72 -3.48 4.03 16.83
CA SER A 72 -2.61 3.69 17.95
C SER A 72 -1.12 3.79 17.58
N ARG A 73 -0.76 3.43 16.35
CA ARG A 73 0.61 3.60 15.83
C ARG A 73 0.95 5.07 15.66
N PHE A 74 0.05 5.85 15.05
CA PHE A 74 0.22 7.29 14.89
C PHE A 74 0.40 8.00 16.23
N ALA A 75 -0.45 7.71 17.22
CA ALA A 75 -0.34 8.27 18.57
C ALA A 75 0.98 7.89 19.25
N ARG A 76 1.45 6.64 19.12
CA ARG A 76 2.77 6.23 19.62
C ARG A 76 3.89 7.04 18.99
N THR A 77 3.85 7.23 17.67
CA THR A 77 4.85 8.03 16.94
C THR A 77 4.84 9.49 17.39
N VAL A 78 3.66 10.08 17.60
CA VAL A 78 3.52 11.45 18.09
C VAL A 78 4.07 11.57 19.51
N ASN A 79 3.69 10.68 20.41
CA ASN A 79 4.18 10.65 21.78
C ASN A 79 5.70 10.50 21.84
N SER A 80 6.26 9.55 21.08
CA SER A 80 7.70 9.27 21.10
C SER A 80 8.54 10.38 20.46
N ARG A 81 8.06 11.02 19.38
CA ARG A 81 8.83 12.05 18.67
C ARG A 81 8.71 13.44 19.28
N PHE A 82 7.58 13.73 19.94
CA PHE A 82 7.28 15.09 20.40
C PHE A 82 7.05 15.19 21.92
N GLY A 83 7.30 14.11 22.68
CA GLY A 83 7.20 14.12 24.13
C GLY A 83 5.78 14.32 24.65
N LEU A 84 4.78 13.83 23.90
CA LEU A 84 3.37 13.94 24.24
C LEU A 84 2.83 12.69 24.94
N HIS A 85 1.68 12.83 25.61
CA HIS A 85 0.98 11.75 26.31
C HIS A 85 -0.45 11.57 25.77
N VAL A 86 -0.57 11.43 24.45
CA VAL A 86 -1.85 11.19 23.78
C VAL A 86 -2.32 9.76 24.07
N VAL A 87 -3.61 9.58 24.33
CA VAL A 87 -4.25 8.27 24.52
C VAL A 87 -4.02 7.41 23.28
N LEU A 88 -3.55 6.17 23.44
CA LEU A 88 -3.26 5.31 22.29
C LEU A 88 -4.52 4.72 21.66
N VAL A 89 -5.52 4.38 22.49
CA VAL A 89 -6.79 3.80 22.03
C VAL A 89 -7.78 4.92 21.73
N GLY A 90 -7.52 5.66 20.65
CA GLY A 90 -8.34 6.79 20.22
C GLY A 90 -8.71 6.75 18.74
N ASN A 91 -9.78 7.44 18.37
CA ASN A 91 -10.18 7.64 16.97
C ASN A 91 -9.29 8.69 16.30
N HIS A 92 -7.99 8.41 16.19
CA HIS A 92 -7.01 9.34 15.62
C HIS A 92 -6.96 9.28 14.10
N CYS A 93 -7.60 8.29 13.47
CA CYS A 93 -7.61 8.13 12.02
C CYS A 93 -9.02 8.15 11.45
N HIS A 94 -9.11 8.68 10.25
CA HIS A 94 -10.32 8.86 9.47
C HIS A 94 -10.20 8.07 8.18
N ALA A 95 -11.22 7.27 7.87
CA ALA A 95 -11.29 6.49 6.65
C ALA A 95 -12.40 7.03 5.74
N PHE A 96 -12.10 7.12 4.44
CA PHE A 96 -12.97 7.71 3.43
C PHE A 96 -13.11 6.75 2.25
N PRO A 97 -14.28 6.68 1.61
CA PRO A 97 -14.52 5.76 0.49
C PRO A 97 -13.71 6.12 -0.76
N SER A 98 -13.19 7.34 -0.87
CA SER A 98 -12.38 7.76 -2.01
C SER A 98 -11.27 8.72 -1.62
N SER A 99 -10.24 8.79 -2.48
CA SER A 99 -9.15 9.75 -2.35
C SER A 99 -9.64 11.19 -2.39
N TYR A 100 -10.69 11.49 -3.18
CA TYR A 100 -11.26 12.84 -3.27
C TYR A 100 -11.85 13.28 -1.93
N HIS A 101 -12.69 12.45 -1.30
CA HIS A 101 -13.29 12.77 0.00
C HIS A 101 -12.22 12.93 1.08
N ALA A 102 -11.21 12.06 1.09
CA ALA A 102 -10.11 12.19 2.04
C ALA A 102 -9.32 13.49 1.85
N THR A 103 -8.97 13.84 0.60
CA THR A 103 -8.24 15.07 0.31
C THR A 103 -9.06 16.31 0.67
N THR A 104 -10.34 16.36 0.32
CA THR A 104 -11.22 17.49 0.67
C THR A 104 -11.36 17.65 2.19
N ALA A 105 -11.53 16.55 2.93
CA ALA A 105 -11.59 16.60 4.40
C ALA A 105 -10.24 17.02 5.02
N TYR A 106 -9.13 16.52 4.46
CA TYR A 106 -7.77 16.88 4.88
C TYR A 106 -7.51 18.37 4.65
N THR A 107 -7.78 18.90 3.46
CA THR A 107 -7.57 20.33 3.16
C THR A 107 -8.46 21.20 4.02
N ALA A 108 -9.73 20.82 4.23
CA ALA A 108 -10.63 21.55 5.11
C ALA A 108 -10.13 21.61 6.57
N LEU A 109 -9.57 20.51 7.08
CA LEU A 109 -8.92 20.50 8.41
C LEU A 109 -7.71 21.44 8.41
N ILE A 110 -6.80 21.29 7.45
CA ILE A 110 -5.57 22.09 7.35
C ILE A 110 -5.88 23.58 7.29
N SER A 111 -6.81 23.99 6.43
CA SER A 111 -7.22 25.40 6.32
C SER A 111 -7.79 25.92 7.64
N ARG A 112 -8.70 25.17 8.27
CA ARG A 112 -9.27 25.57 9.56
C ARG A 112 -8.22 25.75 10.66
N MET A 113 -7.26 24.82 10.73
CA MET A 113 -6.21 24.89 11.74
C MET A 113 -5.24 26.03 11.45
N ALA A 114 -4.93 26.28 10.18
CA ALA A 114 -4.14 27.43 9.76
C ALA A 114 -4.82 28.75 10.10
N ASP A 115 -6.14 28.88 9.89
CA ASP A 115 -6.94 30.06 10.27
C ASP A 115 -6.92 30.30 11.79
N GLN A 116 -6.74 29.24 12.57
CA GLN A 116 -6.58 29.29 14.03
C GLN A 116 -5.12 29.47 14.47
N ASN A 117 -4.19 29.73 13.54
CA ASN A 117 -2.75 29.86 13.75
C ASN A 117 -2.07 28.61 14.33
N PHE A 118 -2.68 27.42 14.21
CA PHE A 118 -2.04 26.19 14.63
C PHE A 118 -0.88 25.83 13.70
N LYS A 119 0.23 25.41 14.29
CA LYS A 119 1.35 24.81 13.57
C LYS A 119 0.98 23.41 13.09
N ILE A 120 0.98 23.22 11.78
CA ILE A 120 0.73 21.93 11.14
C ILE A 120 2.04 21.12 11.12
N VAL A 121 2.03 19.94 11.74
CA VAL A 121 3.17 19.04 11.82
C VAL A 121 2.85 17.76 11.07
N SER A 122 3.58 17.50 9.98
CA SER A 122 3.42 16.27 9.21
C SER A 122 4.07 15.08 9.93
N VAL A 123 3.32 13.99 10.11
CA VAL A 123 3.75 12.77 10.77
C VAL A 123 3.31 11.57 9.93
N SER A 124 4.23 10.61 9.76
CA SER A 124 3.93 9.38 9.01
C SER A 124 3.10 8.40 9.84
N ILE A 125 2.28 7.55 9.17
CA ILE A 125 1.52 6.46 9.80
C ILE A 125 2.37 5.17 9.98
N PHE A 126 3.67 5.21 9.63
CA PHE A 126 4.58 4.05 9.67
C PHE A 126 5.48 4.04 10.91
#